data_AF-A0A177ATS6-F1
#
_entry.id   AF-A0A177ATS6-F1
#
_cell.length_a   1.000
_cell.length_b   1.000
_cell.length_c   1.000
_cell.angle_alpha   90.00
_cell.angle_beta   90.00
_cell.angle_gamma   90.00
#
_symmetry.space_group_name_H-M   'P 1'
#
loop_
_entity.id
_entity.type
_entity.pdbx_description
1 polymer ?
#
loop_
_entity_poly.entity_id
_entity_poly.type
_entity_poly.pdbx_seq_one_letter_code
_entity_poly.pdbx_strand_id
1 'polypeptide(L)'
;MHENIRKIRKVVDKNTFETIKRLYKTKNTNELSELTNLSKDCIRKTIVKIEDNSANCSYSDIYMYMKKRRKEKDNVVTENELRSIINDDNSLTLIGIQEKFCEIDTNISISTIS
;
A
#
# COMPACT_ATOMS: atom_id res chain seq x y z
N MET A 1 -4.14 11.71 33.99
CA MET A 1 -4.31 11.77 32.53
C MET A 1 -2.94 11.56 31.89
N HIS A 2 -2.67 10.40 31.29
CA HIS A 2 -1.49 10.23 30.46
C HIS A 2 -1.84 10.69 29.04
N GLU A 3 -1.38 11.87 28.66
CA GLU A 3 -1.38 12.27 27.26
C GLU A 3 -0.54 11.24 26.49
N ASN A 4 -1.20 10.45 25.64
CA ASN A 4 -0.52 9.62 24.67
C ASN A 4 0.14 10.54 23.64
N ILE A 5 1.38 10.98 23.94
CA ILE A 5 2.20 11.71 22.99
C ILE A 5 2.40 10.79 21.78
N ARG A 6 1.69 11.10 20.70
CA ARG A 6 1.77 10.35 19.45
C ARG A 6 3.20 10.49 18.94
N LYS A 7 3.99 9.41 19.03
CA LYS A 7 5.38 9.39 18.52
C LYS A 7 5.38 9.93 17.09
N ILE A 8 6.09 11.05 16.88
CA ILE A 8 6.30 11.61 15.55
C ILE A 8 6.99 10.53 14.72
N ARG A 9 6.27 9.97 13.75
CA ARG A 9 6.80 8.92 12.88
C ARG A 9 7.73 9.59 11.87
N LYS A 10 9.03 9.38 12.03
CA LYS A 10 10.00 9.71 10.97
C LYS A 10 9.77 8.77 9.79
N VAL A 11 9.50 9.33 8.63
CA VAL A 11 9.32 8.59 7.36
C VAL A 11 10.67 8.52 6.66
N VAL A 12 10.89 7.50 5.84
CA VAL A 12 12.08 7.43 4.97
C VAL A 12 11.94 8.46 3.86
N ASP A 13 12.65 9.57 4.00
CA ASP A 13 12.82 10.53 2.91
C ASP A 13 13.85 10.03 1.88
N LYS A 14 13.95 10.76 0.76
CA LYS A 14 14.86 10.41 -0.35
C LYS A 14 16.32 10.32 0.09
N ASN A 15 16.79 11.26 0.90
CA ASN A 15 18.18 11.31 1.35
C ASN A 15 18.52 10.14 2.27
N THR A 16 17.58 9.79 3.15
CA THR A 16 17.68 8.68 4.07
C THR A 16 17.69 7.34 3.31
N PHE A 17 16.84 7.21 2.29
CA PHE A 17 16.86 6.05 1.40
C PHE A 17 18.20 5.87 0.69
N GLU A 18 18.71 6.91 0.04
CA GLU A 18 19.98 6.84 -0.68
C GLU A 18 21.15 6.50 0.25
N THR A 19 21.11 7.01 1.49
CA THR A 19 22.09 6.68 2.52
C THR A 19 22.05 5.20 2.89
N ILE A 20 20.86 4.63 3.10
CA ILE A 20 20.68 3.19 3.35
C ILE A 20 21.16 2.38 2.14
N LYS A 21 20.73 2.75 0.93
CA LYS A 21 21.12 2.07 -0.33
C LYS A 21 22.63 2.02 -0.52
N ARG A 22 23.34 3.09 -0.17
CA ARG A 22 24.80 3.17 -0.28
C ARG A 22 25.52 2.32 0.77
N LEU A 23 24.98 2.25 2.00
CA LEU A 23 25.73 1.75 3.16
C LEU A 23 25.31 0.37 3.65
N TYR A 24 24.16 -0.18 3.22
CA TYR A 24 23.61 -1.39 3.82
C TYR A 24 24.48 -2.65 3.68
N LYS A 25 25.35 -2.71 2.66
CA LYS A 25 26.31 -3.82 2.49
C LYS A 25 27.53 -3.72 3.42
N THR A 26 27.80 -2.53 3.95
CA THR A 26 29.00 -2.23 4.76
C THR A 26 28.69 -1.96 6.22
N LYS A 27 27.42 -1.67 6.55
CA LYS A 27 26.98 -1.28 7.88
C LYS A 27 25.87 -2.18 8.37
N ASN A 28 25.87 -2.46 9.66
CA ASN A 28 24.81 -3.24 10.28
C ASN A 28 23.56 -2.38 10.55
N THR A 29 22.44 -3.04 10.84
CA THR A 29 21.16 -2.36 11.09
C THR A 29 21.15 -1.41 12.30
N ASN A 30 22.05 -1.59 13.28
CA ASN A 30 22.15 -0.67 14.42
C ASN A 30 22.83 0.63 14.00
N GLU A 31 23.96 0.54 13.31
CA GLU A 31 24.68 1.71 12.78
C GLU A 31 23.80 2.53 11.83
N LEU A 32 23.05 1.86 10.96
CA LEU A 32 22.10 2.54 10.08
C LEU A 32 20.96 3.22 10.87
N SER A 33 20.54 2.63 11.99
CA SER A 33 19.50 3.19 12.86
C SER A 33 19.96 4.47 13.52
N GLU A 34 21.21 4.50 13.99
CA GLU A 34 21.85 5.68 14.56
C GLU A 34 22.04 6.78 13.50
N LEU A 35 22.53 6.43 12.30
CA LEU A 35 22.77 7.40 11.22
C LEU A 35 21.48 8.04 10.68
N THR A 36 20.41 7.25 10.57
CA THR A 36 19.17 7.70 9.93
C THR A 36 18.11 8.14 10.92
N ASN A 37 18.30 7.87 12.22
CA ASN A 37 17.29 8.02 13.26
C ASN A 37 15.97 7.30 12.90
N LEU A 38 16.06 6.17 12.21
CA LEU A 38 14.93 5.30 11.88
C LEU A 38 14.92 4.07 12.80
N SER A 39 13.75 3.47 12.97
CA SER A 39 13.66 2.19 13.68
C SER A 39 14.38 1.09 12.90
N LYS A 40 14.96 0.13 13.62
CA LYS A 40 15.63 -1.04 13.03
C LYS A 40 14.69 -1.83 12.10
N ASP A 41 13.41 -1.90 12.44
CA ASP A 41 12.37 -2.53 11.60
C ASP A 41 12.18 -1.78 10.27
N CYS A 42 12.15 -0.44 10.30
CA CYS A 42 12.05 0.38 9.09
C CYS A 42 13.26 0.16 8.17
N ILE A 43 14.46 0.08 8.75
CA ILE A 43 15.69 -0.16 8.01
C ILE A 43 15.69 -1.55 7.38
N ARG A 44 15.34 -2.60 8.13
CA ARG A 44 15.25 -3.97 7.61
C ARG A 44 14.30 -4.05 6.41
N LYS A 45 13.09 -3.49 6.53
CA LYS A 45 12.13 -3.44 5.42
C LYS A 45 12.67 -2.70 4.19
N THR A 46 13.41 -1.62 4.42
CA THR A 46 14.05 -0.85 3.35
C THR A 46 15.14 -1.67 2.64
N ILE A 47 15.99 -2.37 3.41
CA ILE A 47 17.06 -3.23 2.87
C ILE A 47 16.48 -4.36 2.03
N VAL A 48 15.50 -5.10 2.57
CA VAL A 48 14.83 -6.19 1.84
C VAL A 48 14.32 -5.69 0.49
N LYS A 49 13.75 -4.48 0.42
CA LYS A 49 13.24 -3.93 -0.84
C LYS A 49 14.33 -3.51 -1.82
N ILE A 50 15.47 -3.01 -1.32
CA ILE A 50 16.64 -2.73 -2.15
C ILE A 50 17.17 -4.02 -2.76
N GLU A 51 17.19 -5.11 -1.99
CA GLU A 51 17.62 -6.43 -2.45
C GLU A 51 16.62 -7.04 -3.45
N ASP A 52 15.31 -6.95 -3.18
CA ASP A 52 14.24 -7.45 -4.05
C ASP A 52 14.25 -6.80 -5.45
N ASN A 53 14.56 -5.50 -5.54
CA ASN A 53 14.46 -4.72 -6.79
C ASN A 53 15.78 -4.59 -7.55
N SER A 54 16.87 -5.20 -7.07
CA SER A 54 18.22 -5.13 -7.66
C SER A 54 18.79 -3.70 -7.79
N ALA A 55 19.91 -3.53 -8.52
CA ALA A 55 20.68 -2.28 -8.62
C ALA A 55 19.87 -1.02 -8.99
N ASN A 56 18.72 -1.21 -9.65
CA ASN A 56 17.84 -0.14 -10.13
C ASN A 56 16.78 0.33 -9.12
N CYS A 57 16.77 -0.19 -7.89
CA CYS A 57 15.82 0.24 -6.86
C CYS A 57 15.87 1.76 -6.64
N SER A 58 14.77 2.44 -6.94
CA SER A 58 14.62 3.89 -6.85
C SER A 58 13.85 4.28 -5.60
N TYR A 59 13.97 5.54 -5.18
CA TYR A 59 13.16 6.05 -4.07
C TYR A 59 11.65 5.94 -4.35
N SER A 60 11.21 6.07 -5.61
CA SER A 60 9.80 5.90 -5.99
C SER A 60 9.26 4.50 -5.66
N ASP A 61 10.08 3.45 -5.81
CA ASP A 61 9.67 2.08 -5.52
C ASP A 61 9.36 1.89 -4.03
N ILE A 62 10.11 2.58 -3.17
CA ILE A 62 9.90 2.56 -1.72
C ILE A 62 8.79 3.52 -1.30
N TYR A 63 8.73 4.72 -1.90
CA TYR A 63 7.68 5.70 -1.62
C TYR A 63 6.29 5.12 -1.92
N MET A 64 6.13 4.42 -3.04
CA MET A 64 4.88 3.75 -3.42
C MET A 64 4.49 2.62 -2.46
N TYR A 65 5.47 1.96 -1.83
CA TYR A 65 5.23 0.92 -0.83
C TYR A 65 4.85 1.50 0.55
N MET A 66 5.53 2.56 0.99
CA MET A 66 5.22 3.24 2.26
C MET A 66 3.89 3.97 2.22
N LYS A 67 3.55 4.53 1.05
CA LYS A 67 2.23 5.09 0.76
C LYS A 67 1.27 3.95 0.47
N LYS A 68 0.92 3.18 1.53
CA LYS A 68 -0.08 2.09 1.53
C LYS A 68 -0.89 2.05 0.23
N ARG A 69 -0.46 1.29 -0.78
CA ARG A 69 -1.38 0.95 -1.85
C ARG A 69 -2.52 0.21 -1.16
N ARG A 70 -3.77 0.67 -1.34
CA ARG A 70 -4.91 -0.24 -1.20
C ARG A 70 -4.53 -1.44 -2.07
N LYS A 71 -4.60 -2.65 -1.52
CA LYS A 71 -4.48 -3.84 -2.37
C LYS A 71 -5.46 -3.60 -3.52
N GLU A 72 -4.98 -3.59 -4.76
CA GLU A 72 -5.84 -3.93 -5.89
C GLU A 72 -6.30 -5.34 -5.55
N LYS A 73 -7.44 -5.45 -4.84
CA LYS A 73 -8.24 -6.65 -4.89
C LYS A 73 -8.59 -6.83 -6.36
N ASP A 74 -8.87 -8.06 -6.77
CA ASP A 74 -9.34 -8.46 -8.11
C ASP A 74 -10.62 -7.73 -8.60
N ASN A 75 -11.02 -6.66 -7.92
CA ASN A 75 -12.10 -5.72 -8.16
C ASN A 75 -12.07 -5.02 -9.53
N VAL A 76 -11.02 -5.09 -10.35
CA VAL A 76 -11.04 -4.41 -11.66
C VAL A 76 -12.07 -5.06 -12.59
N VAL A 77 -12.19 -6.39 -12.53
CA VAL A 77 -13.23 -7.13 -13.28
C VAL A 77 -14.61 -6.83 -12.71
N THR A 78 -14.74 -6.93 -11.39
CA THR A 78 -15.97 -6.61 -10.63
C THR A 78 -16.46 -5.17 -10.86
N GLU A 79 -15.57 -4.18 -10.95
CA GLU A 79 -15.92 -2.78 -11.15
C GLU A 79 -16.47 -2.53 -12.56
N ASN A 80 -15.88 -3.17 -13.58
CA ASN A 80 -16.36 -3.05 -14.95
C ASN A 80 -17.74 -3.70 -15.13
N GLU A 81 -17.97 -4.84 -14.49
CA GLU A 81 -19.26 -5.54 -14.48
C GLU A 81 -20.34 -4.72 -13.75
N LEU A 82 -20.03 -4.16 -12.57
CA LEU A 82 -20.92 -3.24 -11.86
C LEU A 82 -21.26 -2.00 -12.69
N ARG A 83 -20.26 -1.42 -13.37
CA ARG A 83 -20.48 -0.28 -14.28
C ARG A 83 -21.36 -0.64 -15.46
N SER A 84 -21.23 -1.84 -16.02
CA SER A 84 -22.12 -2.32 -17.10
C SER A 84 -23.57 -2.38 -16.62
N ILE A 85 -23.82 -3.00 -15.45
CA ILE A 85 -25.17 -3.11 -14.88
C ILE A 85 -25.80 -1.73 -14.64
N ILE A 86 -25.04 -0.78 -14.08
CA ILE A 86 -25.51 0.59 -13.82
C ILE A 86 -25.77 1.36 -15.11
N ASN A 87 -24.94 1.16 -16.14
CA ASN A 87 -25.11 1.81 -17.43
C ASN A 87 -26.32 1.23 -18.19
N ASP A 88 -26.61 -0.05 -18.03
CA ASP A 88 -27.77 -0.71 -18.65
C ASP A 88 -29.09 -0.25 -18.00
N ASP A 89 -29.09 -0.01 -16.68
CA ASP A 89 -30.24 0.52 -15.96
C ASP A 89 -29.82 1.36 -14.75
N ASN A 90 -29.81 2.69 -14.95
CA ASN A 90 -29.40 3.64 -13.92
C ASN A 90 -30.48 3.91 -12.85
N SER A 91 -31.65 3.29 -12.97
CA SER A 91 -32.74 3.41 -12.00
C SER A 91 -32.65 2.39 -10.86
N LEU A 92 -31.74 1.41 -10.98
CA LEU A 92 -31.56 0.35 -10.00
C LEU A 92 -31.10 0.90 -8.64
N THR A 93 -31.71 0.35 -7.59
CA THR A 93 -31.23 0.53 -6.22
C THR A 93 -29.97 -0.32 -6.00
N LEU A 94 -29.21 -0.04 -4.94
CA LEU A 94 -28.04 -0.87 -4.57
C LEU A 94 -28.37 -2.35 -4.38
N ILE A 95 -29.60 -2.67 -3.94
CA ILE A 95 -30.10 -4.05 -3.83
C ILE A 95 -30.30 -4.64 -5.22
N GLY A 96 -30.93 -3.91 -6.15
CA GLY A 96 -31.13 -4.38 -7.53
C GLY A 96 -29.81 -4.56 -8.29
N ILE A 97 -28.80 -3.73 -8.04
CA ILE A 97 -27.45 -3.90 -8.59
C ILE A 97 -26.80 -5.18 -8.03
N GLN A 98 -26.94 -5.43 -6.72
CA GLN A 98 -26.43 -6.63 -6.08
C GLN A 98 -27.08 -7.90 -6.63
N GLU A 99 -28.41 -7.91 -6.82
CA GLU A 99 -29.16 -9.03 -7.39
C GLU A 99 -28.66 -9.36 -8.79
N LYS A 100 -28.55 -8.36 -9.69
CA LYS A 100 -28.01 -8.55 -11.04
C LYS A 100 -26.54 -9.00 -11.04
N PHE A 101 -25.73 -8.51 -10.11
CA PHE A 101 -24.33 -8.92 -10.02
C PHE A 101 -24.19 -10.39 -9.55
N CYS A 102 -25.06 -10.81 -8.63
CA CYS A 102 -25.11 -12.19 -8.14
C CYS A 102 -25.55 -13.21 -9.21
N GLU A 103 -26.15 -12.77 -10.33
CA GLU A 103 -26.41 -13.63 -11.49
C GLU A 103 -25.14 -13.94 -12.30
N ILE A 104 -24.11 -13.10 -12.18
CA ILE A 104 -22.85 -13.16 -12.95
C ILE A 104 -21.72 -13.79 -12.13
N ASP A 105 -21.54 -13.38 -10.87
CA ASP A 105 -20.49 -13.89 -9.99
C ASP A 105 -20.95 -13.98 -8.51
N THR A 106 -20.30 -14.86 -7.75
CA THR A 106 -20.74 -15.24 -6.41
C THR A 106 -20.38 -14.18 -5.36
N ASN A 107 -21.44 -13.52 -4.89
CA ASN A 107 -21.57 -12.81 -3.62
C ASN A 107 -20.70 -11.54 -3.45
N ILE A 108 -21.26 -10.42 -3.90
CA ILE A 108 -20.80 -9.07 -3.53
C ILE A 108 -21.67 -8.50 -2.40
N SER A 109 -21.07 -7.78 -1.44
CA SER A 109 -21.84 -7.11 -0.38
C SER A 109 -22.30 -5.73 -0.85
N ILE A 110 -23.48 -5.26 -0.39
CA ILE A 110 -23.96 -3.89 -0.65
C ILE A 110 -22.92 -2.84 -0.24
N SER A 111 -22.21 -3.05 0.88
CA SER A 111 -21.15 -2.15 1.34
C SER A 111 -19.93 -2.11 0.43
N THR A 112 -19.76 -3.11 -0.44
CA THR A 112 -18.71 -3.14 -1.47
C THR A 112 -19.15 -2.40 -2.73
N ILE A 113 -20.46 -2.31 -3.00
CA ILE A 113 -21.02 -1.61 -4.16
C ILE A 113 -21.08 -0.09 -3.91
N SER A 114 -21.40 0.33 -2.67
CA SER A 114 -21.44 1.75 -2.25
C SER A 114 -20.07 2.41 -2.18
#